data_AF-A0A1W5D7G0-F1
#
_entry.id   AF-A0A1W5D7G0-F1
#
_cell.length_a   1.000
_cell.length_b   1.000
_cell.length_c   1.000
_cell.angle_alpha   90.00
_cell.angle_beta   90.00
_cell.angle_gamma   90.00
#
_symmetry.space_group_name_H-M   'P 1'
#
loop_
_entity.id
_entity.type
_entity.pdbx_description
1 polymer ?
#
loop_
_entity_poly.entity_id
_entity_poly.type
_entity_poly.pdbx_seq_one_letter_code
_entity_poly.pdbx_strand_id
1 'polypeptide(L)'
;MREEIQATKGLTVFEGKVADIVVSKNGVEDQMSQGRITGIRLEDGQVIPASQVVITTGTFLGGEIHIGLEAYPSGRMGEAATFGLSSSLRSAGFTLGRLKT
;
A
#
# COMPACT_ATOMS: atom_id res chain seq x y z
N MET A 1 12.03 18.43 -7.27
CA MET A 1 11.22 17.48 -6.48
C MET A 1 12.08 16.45 -5.76
N ARG A 2 12.86 15.61 -6.46
CA ARG A 2 13.72 14.61 -5.79
C ARG A 2 14.73 15.24 -4.82
N GLU A 3 15.44 16.28 -5.25
CA GLU A 3 16.43 16.98 -4.41
C GLU A 3 15.79 17.54 -3.14
N GLU A 4 14.63 18.20 -3.25
CA GLU A 4 13.85 18.69 -2.11
C GLU A 4 13.48 17.58 -1.12
N ILE A 5 13.00 16.44 -1.62
CA ILE A 5 12.66 15.27 -0.78
C ILE A 5 13.90 14.78 -0.03
N GLN A 6 15.04 14.67 -0.72
CA GLN A 6 16.28 14.17 -0.11
C GLN A 6 16.89 15.15 0.90
N ALA A 7 16.67 16.46 0.73
CA ALA A 7 17.17 17.49 1.63
C ALA A 7 16.28 17.76 2.85
N THR A 8 15.05 17.23 2.87
CA THR A 8 14.07 17.50 3.94
C THR A 8 14.49 16.86 5.26
N LYS A 9 14.73 17.68 6.29
CA LYS A 9 15.11 17.21 7.63
C LYS A 9 14.00 16.35 8.26
N GLY A 10 14.38 15.20 8.81
CA GLY A 10 13.44 14.26 9.44
C GLY A 10 12.69 13.37 8.46
N LEU A 11 12.98 13.45 7.15
CA LEU A 11 12.46 12.55 6.13
C LEU A 11 13.53 11.51 5.77
N THR A 12 13.15 10.24 5.78
CA THR A 12 13.99 9.15 5.27
C THR A 12 13.30 8.54 4.06
N VAL A 13 14.03 8.47 2.95
CA VAL A 13 13.56 7.79 1.73
C VAL A 13 14.06 6.36 1.77
N PHE A 14 13.13 5.42 1.64
CA PHE A 14 13.42 4.00 1.59
C PHE A 14 12.82 3.41 0.31
N GLU A 15 13.65 2.77 -0.50
CA GLU A 15 13.19 2.11 -1.72
C GLU A 15 12.76 0.68 -1.39
N GLY A 16 11.48 0.40 -1.58
CA GLY A 16 10.91 -0.93 -1.32
C GLY A 16 9.44 -0.99 -1.73
N LYS A 17 8.96 -2.21 -1.98
CA LYS A 17 7.55 -2.45 -2.30
C LYS A 17 6.80 -2.86 -1.04
N VAL A 18 5.76 -2.12 -0.72
CA VAL A 18 4.89 -2.45 0.42
C VAL A 18 3.93 -3.56 0.02
N ALA A 19 4.02 -4.68 0.72
CA ALA A 19 3.18 -5.85 0.49
C ALA A 19 1.94 -5.87 1.40
N ASP A 20 2.03 -5.32 2.62
CA ASP A 20 0.98 -5.43 3.63
C ASP A 20 1.00 -4.26 4.64
N ILE A 21 -0.14 -4.00 5.27
CA ILE A 21 -0.26 -3.16 6.47
C ILE A 21 -0.30 -4.06 7.71
N VAL A 22 0.37 -3.65 8.78
CA VAL A 22 0.41 -4.40 10.04
C VAL A 22 -0.53 -3.75 11.03
N VAL A 23 -1.57 -4.47 11.45
CA VAL A 23 -2.60 -3.98 12.37
C VAL A 23 -2.64 -4.85 13.62
N SER A 24 -2.69 -4.21 14.79
CA SER A 24 -2.80 -4.86 16.10
C SER A 24 -4.16 -4.60 16.72
N LYS A 25 -4.74 -5.64 17.34
CA LYS A 25 -5.97 -5.52 18.15
C LYS A 25 -5.68 -5.44 19.66
N ASN A 26 -4.42 -5.43 20.07
CA ASN A 26 -4.06 -5.39 21.48
C ASN A 26 -4.52 -4.07 22.11
N GLY A 27 -5.20 -4.14 23.25
CA GLY A 27 -5.73 -2.96 23.96
C GLY A 27 -7.00 -2.38 23.35
N VAL A 28 -7.66 -3.12 22.45
CA VAL A 28 -8.93 -2.72 21.86
C VAL A 28 -10.05 -3.54 22.51
N GLU A 29 -10.83 -2.90 23.38
CA GLU A 29 -11.91 -3.55 24.14
C GLU A 29 -13.14 -3.87 23.27
N ASP A 30 -13.32 -3.11 22.19
CA ASP A 30 -14.40 -3.31 21.23
C ASP A 30 -14.05 -4.41 20.21
N GLN A 31 -14.77 -5.54 20.27
CA GLN A 31 -14.61 -6.62 19.32
C GLN A 31 -14.95 -6.23 17.87
N MET A 32 -15.70 -5.14 17.67
CA MET A 32 -16.05 -4.63 16.34
C MET A 32 -14.95 -3.77 15.71
N SER A 33 -13.93 -3.38 16.48
CA SER A 33 -12.84 -2.57 15.97
C SER A 33 -11.92 -3.35 15.03
N GLN A 34 -11.50 -2.67 13.96
CA GLN A 34 -10.58 -3.21 12.97
C GLN A 34 -9.12 -3.25 13.47
N GLY A 35 -8.85 -2.71 14.66
CA GLY A 35 -7.51 -2.61 15.26
C GLY A 35 -6.80 -1.30 14.93
N ARG A 36 -5.55 -1.19 15.38
CA ARG A 36 -4.68 -0.02 15.20
C ARG A 36 -3.48 -0.36 14.33
N ILE A 37 -3.14 0.51 13.38
CA ILE A 37 -1.92 0.38 12.59
C ILE A 37 -0.67 0.39 13.50
N THR A 38 0.26 -0.52 13.22
CA THR A 38 1.55 -0.63 13.91
C THR A 38 2.73 -0.66 12.96
N GLY A 39 2.49 -0.73 11.64
CA GLY A 39 3.55 -0.66 10.65
C GLY A 39 3.11 -1.12 9.26
N ILE A 40 4.11 -1.36 8.42
CA ILE A 40 3.98 -1.93 7.08
C ILE A 40 4.96 -3.09 6.92
N ARG A 41 4.62 -4.07 6.07
CA ARG A 41 5.52 -5.15 5.67
C ARG A 41 5.89 -4.98 4.19
N LEU A 42 7.17 -5.10 3.88
CA LEU A 42 7.69 -5.08 2.52
C LEU A 42 7.61 -6.46 1.87
N GLU A 43 7.80 -6.54 0.55
CA GLU A 43 7.81 -7.82 -0.19
C GLU A 43 8.93 -8.77 0.25
N ASP A 44 10.06 -8.25 0.75
CA ASP A 44 11.17 -9.05 1.29
C ASP A 44 10.90 -9.57 2.73
N GLY A 45 9.74 -9.26 3.30
CA GLY A 45 9.34 -9.66 4.64
C GLY A 45 9.75 -8.69 5.75
N GLN A 46 10.55 -7.66 5.46
CA GLN A 46 10.91 -6.65 6.45
C GLN A 46 9.67 -5.90 6.95
N VAL A 47 9.57 -5.70 8.26
CA VAL A 47 8.51 -4.89 8.89
C VAL A 47 9.08 -3.55 9.32
N ILE A 48 8.48 -2.46 8.83
CA ILE A 48 8.79 -1.10 9.23
C ILE A 48 7.70 -0.63 10.21
N PRO A 49 8.03 -0.41 11.50
CA PRO A 49 7.06 0.05 12.48
C PRO A 49 6.62 1.49 12.21
N ALA A 50 5.32 1.74 12.31
CA ALA A 50 4.74 3.06 12.09
C ALA A 50 3.43 3.20 12.90
N SER A 51 3.26 4.33 13.57
CA SER A 51 2.04 4.65 14.31
C SER A 51 0.90 5.15 13.41
N GLN A 52 1.25 5.65 12.22
CA GLN A 52 0.35 6.18 11.20
C GLN A 52 0.94 5.90 9.82
N VAL A 53 0.08 5.63 8.82
CA VAL A 53 0.49 5.32 7.45
C VAL A 53 -0.39 6.11 6.48
N VAL A 54 0.24 6.79 5.53
CA VAL A 54 -0.44 7.47 4.42
C VAL A 54 -0.18 6.66 3.14
N ILE A 55 -1.25 6.29 2.42
CA ILE A 55 -1.18 5.41 1.25
C ILE A 55 -1.43 6.25 -0.02
N THR A 56 -0.44 6.29 -0.91
CA THR A 56 -0.47 7.08 -2.15
C THR A 56 -0.03 6.25 -3.37
N THR A 57 -0.62 5.06 -3.52
CA THR A 57 -0.23 4.06 -4.54
C THR A 57 -0.44 4.50 -6.00
N GLY A 58 -1.11 5.63 -6.26
CA GLY A 58 -1.45 6.05 -7.62
C GLY A 58 -2.20 4.94 -8.38
N THR A 59 -1.75 4.62 -9.60
CA THR A 59 -2.35 3.61 -10.48
C THR A 59 -1.86 2.17 -10.23
N PHE A 60 -1.04 1.94 -9.21
CA PHE A 60 -0.41 0.62 -8.99
C PHE A 60 -1.30 -0.39 -8.28
N LEU A 61 -2.21 0.07 -7.41
CA LEU A 61 -3.00 -0.81 -6.54
C LEU A 61 -4.00 -1.62 -7.38
N GLY A 62 -3.73 -2.91 -7.55
CA GLY A 62 -4.50 -3.77 -8.46
C GLY A 62 -4.55 -3.25 -9.90
N GLY A 63 -3.55 -2.50 -10.34
CA GLY A 63 -3.51 -1.88 -11.66
C GLY A 63 -3.58 -2.88 -12.81
N GLU A 64 -4.18 -2.46 -13.92
CA GLU A 64 -4.31 -3.24 -15.15
C GLU A 64 -4.20 -2.30 -16.34
N ILE A 65 -3.44 -2.68 -17.35
CA ILE A 65 -3.35 -1.96 -18.62
C ILE A 65 -4.33 -2.62 -19.59
N HIS A 66 -5.07 -1.80 -20.32
CA HIS A 66 -5.96 -2.25 -21.39
C HIS A 66 -5.46 -1.71 -22.72
N ILE A 67 -5.20 -2.58 -23.69
CA ILE A 67 -4.82 -2.24 -25.07
C ILE A 67 -5.82 -2.90 -26.02
N GLY A 68 -6.76 -2.10 -26.54
CA GLY A 68 -7.88 -2.64 -27.29
C GLY A 68 -8.73 -3.57 -26.44
N LEU A 69 -8.78 -4.85 -26.81
CA LEU A 69 -9.49 -5.91 -26.08
C LEU A 69 -8.58 -6.68 -25.13
N GLU A 70 -7.27 -6.49 -25.20
CA GLU A 70 -6.33 -7.14 -24.31
C GLU A 70 -6.23 -6.36 -23.00
N ALA A 71 -6.19 -7.09 -21.89
CA ALA A 71 -5.98 -6.53 -20.57
C ALA A 71 -5.00 -7.39 -19.78
N TYR A 72 -4.07 -6.75 -19.09
CA TYR A 72 -3.06 -7.45 -18.31
C TYR A 72 -2.65 -6.67 -17.05
N PRO A 73 -2.34 -7.38 -15.93
CA PRO A 73 -1.83 -6.81 -14.71
C PRO A 73 -0.60 -5.91 -14.92
N SER A 74 -0.71 -4.64 -14.55
CA SER A 74 0.41 -3.70 -14.59
C SER A 74 0.07 -2.43 -13.80
N GLY A 75 0.97 -1.93 -12.96
CA GLY A 75 0.80 -0.61 -12.35
C GLY A 75 1.14 0.51 -13.33
N ARG A 76 2.23 0.31 -14.08
CA ARG A 76 2.69 1.09 -15.23
C ARG A 76 3.27 0.13 -16.27
N MET A 77 3.49 0.59 -17.50
CA MET A 77 4.04 -0.26 -18.55
C MET A 77 5.43 -0.78 -18.13
N GLY A 78 5.56 -2.10 -17.97
CA GLY A 78 6.78 -2.76 -17.51
C GLY A 78 6.93 -2.89 -15.98
N GLU A 79 5.99 -2.38 -15.18
CA GLU A 79 6.02 -2.46 -13.72
C GLU A 79 4.81 -3.25 -13.19
N ALA A 80 5.10 -4.27 -12.38
CA ALA A 80 4.08 -5.15 -11.81
C ALA A 80 3.09 -4.38 -10.92
N ALA A 81 1.81 -4.78 -10.98
CA ALA A 81 0.79 -4.28 -10.07
C ALA A 81 1.00 -4.79 -8.64
N THR A 82 0.59 -4.01 -7.64
CA THR A 82 0.62 -4.43 -6.24
C THR A 82 -0.71 -5.07 -5.86
N PHE A 83 -0.71 -6.37 -5.61
CA PHE A 83 -1.90 -7.12 -5.21
C PHE A 83 -2.03 -7.29 -3.69
N GLY A 84 -0.91 -7.50 -2.99
CA GLY A 84 -0.89 -7.75 -1.54
C GLY A 84 -1.62 -6.67 -0.75
N LEU A 85 -1.23 -5.40 -0.95
CA LEU A 85 -1.79 -4.28 -0.23
C LEU A 85 -3.31 -4.11 -0.45
N SER A 86 -3.82 -4.43 -1.64
CA SER A 86 -5.27 -4.36 -1.91
C SER A 86 -6.06 -5.40 -1.11
N SER A 87 -5.46 -6.57 -0.88
CA SER A 87 -6.04 -7.61 -0.03
C SER A 87 -6.06 -7.15 1.43
N SER A 88 -4.97 -6.56 1.90
CA SER A 88 -4.83 -6.06 3.26
C SER A 88 -5.87 -4.99 3.59
N LEU A 89 -6.10 -4.06 2.67
CA LEU A 89 -7.12 -3.02 2.83
C LEU A 89 -8.53 -3.62 2.92
N ARG A 90 -8.86 -4.62 2.08
CA ARG A 90 -10.13 -5.34 2.19
C ARG A 90 -10.27 -6.04 3.55
N SER A 91 -9.22 -6.73 4.00
CA SER A 91 -9.21 -7.40 5.31
C SER A 91 -9.34 -6.42 6.48
N ALA A 92 -8.88 -5.19 6.33
CA ALA A 92 -9.06 -4.10 7.29
C ALA A 92 -10.45 -3.43 7.21
N GLY A 93 -11.37 -3.94 6.38
CA GLY A 93 -12.75 -3.47 6.28
C GLY A 93 -12.98 -2.39 5.22
N PHE A 94 -11.98 -2.06 4.38
CA PHE A 94 -12.19 -1.09 3.30
C PHE A 94 -12.90 -1.71 2.09
N THR A 95 -13.84 -0.96 1.53
CA THR A 95 -14.40 -1.28 0.21
C THR A 95 -13.51 -0.69 -0.87
N LEU A 96 -13.10 -1.51 -1.84
CA LEU A 96 -12.25 -1.08 -2.96
C LEU A 96 -13.05 -1.08 -4.27
N GLY A 97 -12.98 0.03 -5.01
CA GLY A 97 -13.51 0.16 -6.37
C GLY A 97 -12.39 0.21 -7.42
N ARG A 98 -12.76 0.26 -8.70
CA ARG A 98 -11.83 0.49 -9.82
C ARG A 98 -12.23 1.75 -10.58
N LEU A 99 -11.23 2.57 -10.88
CA LEU A 99 -11.34 3.70 -11.80
C LEU A 99 -10.44 3.43 -13.00
N LYS A 100 -10.80 3.97 -14.16
CA LYS A 100 -10.00 3.90 -15.38
C LYS A 100 -9.88 5.31 -15.97
N THR A 101 -8.67 5.65 -16.39
CA THR A 101 -8.32 6.90 -17.07
C THR A 101 -7.57 6.58 -18.36
#